data_AF-A0A536WXJ3-F1
#
_entry.id   AF-A0A536WXJ3-F1
#
_cell.length_a   1.000
_cell.length_b   1.000
_cell.length_c   1.000
_cell.angle_alpha   90.00
_cell.angle_beta   90.00
_cell.angle_gamma   90.00
#
_symmetry.space_group_name_H-M   'P 1'
#
loop_
_entity.id
_entity.type
_entity.pdbx_description
1 polymer ?
#
loop_
_entity_poly.entity_id
_entity_poly.type
_entity_poly.pdbx_seq_one_letter_code
_entity_poly.pdbx_strand_id
1 'polypeptide(L)'
;MPGPQPVFYFAPVQIRKRNADWGPALVNQRFGDAQRRFIRHLSEPGNRWMQLVEHNGFAAAQQLIADLHDGKASPIEGHVVRLS
;
A
#
# COMPACT_ATOMS: atom_id res chain seq x y z
N MET A 1 -27.20 14.24 -11.36
CA MET A 1 -27.49 13.83 -9.96
C MET A 1 -26.23 14.07 -9.13
N PRO A 2 -26.31 14.62 -7.90
CA PRO A 2 -25.14 14.71 -7.04
C PRO A 2 -24.64 13.31 -6.63
N GLY A 3 -23.32 13.12 -6.55
CA GLY A 3 -22.69 11.85 -6.17
C GLY A 3 -22.90 11.50 -4.69
N PRO A 4 -22.48 10.29 -4.26
CA PRO A 4 -22.59 9.88 -2.86
C PRO A 4 -21.75 10.79 -1.95
N GLN A 5 -22.25 11.03 -0.73
CA GLN A 5 -21.53 11.83 0.26
C GLN A 5 -20.20 11.16 0.64
N PRO A 6 -19.07 11.90 0.67
CA PRO A 6 -17.80 11.36 1.13
C PRO A 6 -17.92 10.89 2.59
N VAL A 7 -17.51 9.65 2.84
CA VAL A 7 -17.43 9.10 4.20
C VAL A 7 -15.96 8.93 4.57
N PHE A 8 -15.64 9.19 5.84
CA PHE A 8 -14.30 8.96 6.35
C PHE A 8 -13.90 7.49 6.19
N TYR A 9 -12.76 7.26 5.52
CA TYR A 9 -12.23 5.92 5.33
C TYR A 9 -11.18 5.60 6.41
N PHE A 10 -11.45 4.57 7.20
CA PHE A 10 -10.50 4.02 8.17
C PHE A 10 -10.46 2.51 8.02
N ALA A 11 -9.34 1.97 7.51
CA ALA A 11 -9.20 0.55 7.21
C ALA A 11 -9.60 -0.39 8.38
N PRO A 12 -9.28 -0.08 9.66
CA PRO A 12 -9.71 -0.92 10.78
C PRO A 12 -11.23 -1.07 10.93
N VAL A 13 -12.02 -0.03 10.61
CA VAL A 13 -13.49 -0.14 10.63
C VAL A 13 -13.98 -1.14 9.58
N GLN A 14 -13.38 -1.13 8.40
CA GLN A 14 -13.73 -2.05 7.31
C GLN A 14 -13.35 -3.50 7.65
N ILE A 15 -12.19 -3.72 8.27
CA ILE A 15 -11.76 -5.05 8.72
C ILE A 15 -12.76 -5.61 9.75
N ARG A 16 -13.16 -4.81 10.75
CA ARG A 16 -14.17 -5.24 11.75
C ARG A 16 -15.50 -5.63 11.10
N LYS A 17 -15.98 -4.82 10.15
CA LYS A 17 -17.21 -5.14 9.39
C LYS A 17 -17.08 -6.46 8.65
N ARG A 18 -15.98 -6.70 7.93
CA ARG A 18 -15.79 -7.96 7.19
C ARG A 18 -15.63 -9.16 8.09
N ASN A 19 -15.02 -9.01 9.26
CA ASN A 19 -14.96 -10.08 10.25
C ASN A 19 -16.36 -10.45 10.75
N ALA A 20 -17.25 -9.47 10.97
CA ALA A 20 -18.64 -9.72 11.34
C ALA A 20 -19.45 -10.36 10.21
N ASP A 21 -19.29 -9.86 8.97
CA ASP A 21 -20.04 -10.34 7.80
C ASP A 21 -19.63 -11.76 7.37
N TRP A 22 -18.33 -12.07 7.41
CA TRP A 22 -17.73 -13.24 6.73
C TRP A 22 -16.94 -14.17 7.65
N GLY A 23 -16.67 -13.75 8.88
CA GLY A 23 -15.75 -14.44 9.79
C GLY A 23 -14.27 -14.16 9.50
N PRO A 24 -13.40 -14.17 10.51
CA PRO A 24 -11.99 -13.78 10.38
C PRO A 24 -11.19 -14.67 9.44
N ALA A 25 -11.50 -15.98 9.38
CA ALA A 25 -10.79 -16.92 8.51
C ALA A 25 -10.97 -16.58 7.02
N LEU A 26 -12.20 -16.30 6.59
CA LEU A 26 -12.50 -15.96 5.20
C LEU A 26 -11.96 -14.57 4.84
N VAL A 27 -11.98 -13.61 5.77
CA VAL A 27 -11.34 -12.31 5.57
C VAL A 27 -9.84 -12.46 5.33
N ASN A 28 -9.15 -13.23 6.17
CA ASN A 28 -7.72 -13.47 6.03
C ASN A 28 -7.39 -14.17 4.69
N GLN A 29 -8.19 -15.16 4.30
CA GLN A 29 -8.04 -15.83 3.01
C GLN A 29 -8.18 -14.84 1.85
N ARG A 30 -9.27 -14.08 1.80
CA ARG A 30 -9.55 -13.11 0.73
C ARG A 30 -8.49 -12.03 0.66
N PHE A 31 -8.04 -11.53 1.81
CA PHE A 31 -6.98 -10.53 1.89
C PHE A 31 -5.66 -11.08 1.36
N GLY A 32 -5.26 -12.27 1.80
CA GLY A 32 -4.04 -12.92 1.31
C GLY A 32 -4.08 -13.20 -0.19
N ASP A 33 -5.23 -13.63 -0.72
CA ASP A 33 -5.43 -13.82 -2.16
C ASP A 33 -5.30 -12.50 -2.95
N ALA A 34 -5.90 -11.43 -2.43
CA ALA A 34 -5.80 -10.10 -3.05
C ALA A 34 -4.36 -9.57 -3.01
N GLN A 35 -3.68 -9.72 -1.88
CA GLN A 35 -2.28 -9.32 -1.71
C GLN A 35 -1.36 -10.05 -2.69
N ARG A 36 -1.51 -11.38 -2.85
CA ARG A 36 -0.72 -12.16 -3.82
C ARG A 36 -0.95 -11.71 -5.26
N ARG A 37 -2.21 -11.44 -5.65
CA ARG A 37 -2.52 -10.91 -6.99
C ARG A 37 -1.89 -9.54 -7.21
N PHE A 38 -1.96 -8.66 -6.20
CA PHE A 38 -1.36 -7.35 -6.25
C PHE A 38 0.16 -7.42 -6.45
N ILE A 39 0.87 -8.22 -5.63
CA ILE A 39 2.32 -8.39 -5.75
C ILE A 39 2.71 -8.96 -7.12
N ARG A 40 1.94 -9.95 -7.62
CA ARG A 40 2.16 -10.51 -8.96
C ARG A 40 2.08 -9.43 -10.03
N HIS A 41 1.02 -8.63 -10.03
CA HIS A 41 0.82 -7.54 -10.98
C HIS A 41 1.97 -6.51 -10.92
N LEU A 42 2.43 -6.16 -9.72
CA LEU A 42 3.59 -5.27 -9.56
C LEU A 42 4.90 -5.87 -10.07
N SER A 43 5.01 -7.19 -10.09
CA SER A 43 6.21 -7.90 -10.55
C SER A 43 6.21 -8.15 -12.06
N GLU A 44 5.10 -7.87 -12.76
CA GLU A 44 5.00 -8.05 -14.21
C GLU A 44 5.88 -7.02 -14.95
N PRO A 45 6.67 -7.45 -15.96
CA PRO A 45 7.41 -6.53 -16.81
C PRO A 45 6.47 -5.52 -17.47
N GLY A 46 6.77 -4.24 -17.34
CA GLY A 46 5.94 -3.17 -17.91
C GLY A 46 4.68 -2.83 -17.11
N ASN A 47 4.56 -3.29 -15.85
CA ASN A 47 3.54 -2.74 -14.96
C ASN A 47 3.67 -1.20 -14.90
N ARG A 48 2.53 -0.50 -14.83
CA ARG A 48 2.46 0.97 -14.79
C ARG A 48 1.92 1.50 -13.46
N TRP A 49 1.78 0.62 -12.47
CA TRP A 49 1.15 0.96 -11.19
C TRP A 49 2.16 1.54 -10.22
N MET A 50 3.38 1.01 -10.22
CA MET A 50 4.42 1.45 -9.30
C MET A 50 5.83 1.14 -9.83
N GLN A 51 6.78 2.01 -9.53
CA GLN A 51 8.21 1.81 -9.72
C GLN A 51 8.86 1.57 -8.35
N LEU A 52 9.56 0.45 -8.19
CA LEU A 52 10.25 0.15 -6.94
C LEU A 52 11.61 0.87 -6.92
N VAL A 53 11.85 1.68 -5.89
CA VAL A 53 13.12 2.39 -5.68
C VAL A 53 13.76 1.86 -4.39
N GLU A 54 14.90 1.19 -4.54
CA GLU A 54 15.68 0.69 -3.40
C GLU A 54 16.69 1.75 -2.92
N HIS A 55 16.75 1.93 -1.61
CA HIS A 55 17.66 2.80 -0.87
C HIS A 55 18.51 1.97 0.08
N ASN A 56 19.72 2.43 0.39
CA ASN A 56 20.64 1.68 1.25
C ASN A 56 21.13 2.53 2.43
N GLY A 57 21.00 1.99 3.63
CA GLY A 57 21.51 2.57 4.87
C GLY A 57 20.66 3.71 5.44
N PHE A 58 21.01 4.10 6.68
CA PHE A 58 20.25 5.10 7.45
C PHE A 58 20.30 6.51 6.85
N ALA A 59 21.40 6.89 6.19
CA ALA A 59 21.52 8.19 5.56
C ALA A 59 20.47 8.37 4.44
N ALA A 60 20.33 7.36 3.57
CA ALA A 60 19.31 7.37 2.52
C ALA A 60 17.89 7.31 3.11
N ALA A 61 17.69 6.56 4.19
CA ALA A 61 16.42 6.51 4.91
C ALA A 61 15.99 7.90 5.42
N GLN A 62 16.91 8.64 6.04
CA GLN A 62 16.64 9.98 6.56
C GLN A 62 16.23 10.93 5.43
N GLN A 63 16.96 10.92 4.32
CA GLN A 63 16.65 11.77 3.17
C GLN A 63 15.28 11.43 2.59
N LEU A 64 14.99 10.15 2.39
CA LEU A 64 13.69 9.67 1.90
C LEU A 64 12.54 10.13 2.80
N ILE A 65 12.71 10.04 4.13
CA ILE A 65 11.68 10.49 5.09
C ILE A 65 11.44 12.01 4.95
N ALA A 66 12.51 12.80 4.81
CA ALA A 66 12.39 14.24 4.59
C ALA A 66 11.66 14.55 3.27
N ASP A 67 11.97 13.85 2.19
CA ASP A 67 11.32 14.05 0.89
C ASP A 67 9.84 13.63 0.91
N LEU A 68 9.49 12.56 1.62
CA LEU A 68 8.10 12.16 1.84
C LEU A 68 7.33 13.21 2.65
N HIS A 69 7.94 13.71 3.74
CA HIS A 69 7.36 14.77 4.58
C HIS A 69 7.10 16.05 3.79
N ASP A 70 8.05 16.44 2.94
CA ASP A 70 7.97 17.65 2.12
C ASP A 70 7.12 17.49 0.85
N GLY A 71 6.56 16.29 0.60
CA GLY A 71 5.74 16.00 -0.58
C GLY A 71 6.52 15.97 -1.90
N LYS A 72 7.83 15.70 -1.85
CA LYS A 72 8.73 15.63 -3.01
C LYS A 72 8.77 14.24 -3.65
N ALA A 73 8.37 13.22 -2.92
CA ALA A 73 8.34 11.84 -3.42
C ALA A 73 7.27 11.67 -4.51
N SER A 74 7.63 10.96 -5.58
CA SER A 74 6.68 10.69 -6.65
C SER A 74 5.64 9.66 -6.21
N PRO A 75 4.34 9.86 -6.46
CA PRO A 75 3.30 8.91 -6.07
C PRO A 75 3.35 7.58 -6.84
N ILE A 76 4.11 7.52 -7.95
CA ILE A 76 4.35 6.26 -8.67
C ILE A 76 5.48 5.44 -8.03
N GLU A 77 6.26 6.02 -7.12
CA GLU A 77 7.40 5.34 -6.52
C GLU A 77 7.01 4.62 -5.23
N GLY A 78 7.32 3.33 -5.17
CA GLY A 78 7.33 2.56 -3.94
C GLY A 78 8.77 2.47 -3.43
N HIS A 79 9.02 2.99 -2.24
CA HIS A 79 10.38 3.04 -1.68
C HIS A 79 10.64 1.90 -0.69
N VAL A 80 11.81 1.26 -0.81
CA VAL A 80 12.31 0.25 0.13
C VAL A 80 13.68 0.68 0.63
N VAL A 81 13.89 0.68 1.95
CA VAL A 81 15.20 0.93 2.56
C VAL A 81 15.77 -0.38 3.06
N ARG A 82 17.00 -0.69 2.64
CA ARG A 82 17.77 -1.84 3.11
C ARG A 82 18.78 -1.39 4.15
N LEU A 83 18.71 -2.00 5.33
CA LEU A 83 19.63 -1.79 6.44
C LEU A 83 20.48 -3.06 6.58
N SER A 84 21.37 -3.28 5.60
CA SER A 84 22.35 -4.37 5.63
C SER A 84 23.67 -3.89 6.20
#